data_AF-A0A952S9M9-F1
#
_entry.id   AF-A0A952S9M9-F1
#
_cell.length_a   1.000
_cell.length_b   1.000
_cell.length_c   1.000
_cell.angle_alpha   90.00
_cell.angle_beta   90.00
_cell.angle_gamma   90.00
#
_symmetry.space_group_name_H-M   'P 1'
#
loop_
_entity.id
_entity.type
_entity.pdbx_description
1 polymer ?
#
loop_
_entity_poly.entity_id
_entity_poly.type
_entity_poly.pdbx_seq_one_letter_code
_entity_poly.pdbx_strand_id
1 'polypeptide(L)'
;MNRDEKNRASHQTMMITWAMLVASQAMFGVVVYFVKPELFRFGSSSPIFGNDILVILGAAFAAFAAIVASAIARSHFIAKAIELQKVELVQTAMILGSALCEAASLIGVFLAFVADYPYWWVFLAAGALSMLMHMPRRASIDSATYRIEE
;
A
#
# COMPACT_ATOMS: atom_id res chain seq x y z
N MET A 1 31.13 -10.36 -8.12
CA MET A 1 30.28 -9.83 -7.04
C MET A 1 29.85 -11.00 -6.18
N ASN A 2 30.11 -10.97 -4.88
CA ASN A 2 29.72 -12.03 -3.95
C ASN A 2 28.18 -12.11 -3.89
N ARG A 3 27.60 -13.30 -3.72
CA ARG A 3 26.15 -13.50 -3.62
C ARG A 3 25.55 -12.70 -2.46
N ASP A 4 26.27 -12.59 -1.34
CA ASP A 4 25.85 -11.78 -0.20
C ASP A 4 25.78 -10.28 -0.53
N GLU A 5 26.70 -9.78 -1.36
CA GLU A 5 26.67 -8.40 -1.85
C GLU A 5 25.45 -8.19 -2.76
N LYS A 6 25.14 -9.16 -3.62
CA LYS A 6 23.95 -9.13 -4.48
C LYS A 6 22.66 -9.10 -3.65
N ASN A 7 22.54 -9.94 -2.62
CA ASN A 7 21.35 -9.98 -1.77
C ASN A 7 21.17 -8.70 -0.96
N ARG A 8 22.28 -8.12 -0.46
CA ARG A 8 22.26 -6.80 0.20
C ARG A 8 21.81 -5.70 -0.73
N ALA A 9 22.34 -5.66 -1.96
CA ALA A 9 21.94 -4.67 -2.96
C ALA A 9 20.45 -4.79 -3.31
N SER A 10 19.95 -6.02 -3.56
CA SER A 10 18.52 -6.25 -3.81
C SER A 10 17.64 -5.79 -2.65
N HIS A 11 18.04 -6.10 -1.41
CA HIS A 11 17.30 -5.64 -0.22
C HIS A 11 17.30 -4.12 -0.10
N GLN A 12 18.42 -3.46 -0.36
CA GLN A 12 18.53 -2.00 -0.34
C GLN A 12 17.59 -1.36 -1.38
N THR A 13 17.59 -1.87 -2.61
CA THR A 13 16.66 -1.41 -3.65
C THR A 13 15.21 -1.56 -3.21
N MET A 14 14.83 -2.72 -2.66
CA MET A 14 13.47 -2.95 -2.16
C MET A 14 13.10 -1.98 -1.04
N MET A 15 14.00 -1.73 -0.09
CA MET A 15 13.78 -0.75 0.99
C MET A 15 13.59 0.67 0.44
N ILE A 16 14.40 1.09 -0.53
CA ILE A 16 14.30 2.41 -1.16
C ILE A 16 12.97 2.54 -1.90
N THR A 17 12.59 1.55 -2.71
CA THR A 17 11.30 1.55 -3.41
C THR A 17 10.14 1.61 -2.44
N TRP A 18 10.16 0.80 -1.37
CA TRP A 18 9.13 0.84 -0.34
C TRP A 18 9.06 2.22 0.35
N ALA A 19 10.20 2.81 0.70
CA ALA A 19 10.24 4.14 1.32
C ALA A 19 9.67 5.23 0.40
N MET A 20 9.94 5.14 -0.91
CA MET A 20 9.35 6.05 -1.91
C MET A 20 7.83 5.90 -1.99
N LEU A 21 7.31 4.67 -1.93
CA LEU A 21 5.87 4.42 -1.91
C LEU A 21 5.21 4.89 -0.61
N VAL A 22 5.87 4.75 0.54
CA VAL A 22 5.39 5.34 1.79
C VAL A 22 5.37 6.87 1.71
N ALA A 23 6.39 7.47 1.10
CA ALA A 23 6.42 8.91 0.88
C ALA A 23 5.30 9.39 -0.06
N SER A 24 4.90 8.59 -1.06
CA SER A 24 3.76 8.94 -1.93
C SER A 24 2.44 9.03 -1.15
N GLN A 25 2.26 8.19 -0.11
CA GLN A 25 1.10 8.30 0.79
C GLN A 25 1.02 9.68 1.47
N ALA A 26 2.15 10.17 1.99
CA ALA A 26 2.20 11.50 2.61
C ALA A 26 1.87 12.59 1.59
N MET A 27 2.37 12.45 0.34
CA MET A 27 2.10 13.40 -0.72
C MET A 27 0.61 13.51 -1.08
N PHE A 28 -0.16 12.42 -1.02
CA PHE A 28 -1.60 12.50 -1.20
C PHE A 28 -2.27 13.39 -0.16
N GLY A 29 -1.88 13.26 1.10
CA GLY A 29 -2.39 14.13 2.16
C GLY A 29 -2.03 15.59 1.95
N VAL A 30 -0.80 15.87 1.52
CA VAL A 30 -0.33 17.21 1.16
C VAL A 30 -1.16 17.79 0.00
N VAL A 31 -1.43 17.02 -1.04
CA VAL A 31 -2.24 17.46 -2.18
C VAL A 31 -3.66 17.82 -1.73
N VAL A 32 -4.32 16.96 -0.94
CA VAL A 32 -5.67 17.26 -0.44
C VAL A 32 -5.66 18.50 0.46
N TYR A 33 -4.62 18.70 1.28
CA TYR A 33 -4.47 19.89 2.11
C TYR A 33 -4.42 21.19 1.31
N PHE A 34 -3.67 21.21 0.20
CA PHE A 34 -3.54 22.42 -0.62
C PHE A 34 -4.76 22.68 -1.51
N VAL A 35 -5.43 21.64 -2.00
CA VAL A 35 -6.54 21.81 -2.95
C VAL A 35 -7.91 21.90 -2.27
N LYS A 36 -8.09 21.20 -1.14
CA LYS A 36 -9.34 21.11 -0.38
C LYS A 36 -9.12 21.37 1.13
N PRO A 37 -8.55 22.53 1.53
CA PRO A 37 -8.25 22.83 2.93
C PRO A 37 -9.49 22.83 3.83
N GLU A 38 -10.67 23.06 3.29
CA GLU A 38 -11.95 23.01 4.00
C GLU A 38 -12.24 21.63 4.61
N LEU A 39 -11.76 20.54 4.02
CA LEU A 39 -11.95 19.19 4.55
C LEU A 39 -11.16 18.94 5.84
N PHE A 40 -10.18 19.78 6.17
CA PHE A 40 -9.42 19.72 7.42
C PHE A 40 -10.08 20.52 8.55
N ARG A 41 -11.16 21.25 8.26
CA ARG A 41 -11.96 21.94 9.27
C ARG A 41 -12.95 20.94 9.85
N PHE A 42 -12.56 20.27 10.92
CA PHE A 42 -13.42 19.32 11.65
C PHE A 42 -14.57 20.03 12.36
N GLY A 43 -15.58 20.47 11.59
CA GLY A 43 -16.86 20.98 12.08
C GLY A 43 -17.82 19.82 12.37
N SER A 44 -18.18 19.66 13.64
CA SER A 44 -18.83 18.49 14.24
C SER A 44 -20.30 18.22 13.86
N SER A 45 -20.77 18.60 12.66
CA SER A 45 -22.19 18.46 12.29
C SER A 45 -22.47 17.76 10.96
N SER A 46 -21.44 17.32 10.23
CA SER A 46 -21.65 16.58 8.97
C SER A 46 -22.00 15.11 9.27
N PRO A 47 -23.08 14.56 8.69
CA PRO A 47 -23.44 13.15 8.87
C PRO A 47 -22.33 12.23 8.31
N ILE A 48 -22.05 11.13 9.00
CA ILE A 48 -20.94 10.20 8.70
C ILE A 48 -20.98 9.72 7.24
N PHE A 49 -22.17 9.48 6.69
CA PHE A 49 -22.34 8.95 5.33
C PHE A 49 -22.70 10.02 4.29
N GLY A 50 -22.72 11.31 4.65
CA GLY A 50 -23.05 12.40 3.74
C GLY A 50 -24.37 12.19 2.98
N ASN A 51 -24.48 12.83 1.81
CA ASN A 51 -25.62 12.64 0.89
C ASN A 51 -25.37 11.51 -0.13
N ASP A 52 -24.11 11.14 -0.36
CA ASP A 52 -23.69 10.19 -1.41
C ASP A 52 -23.31 8.82 -0.84
N ILE A 53 -24.20 8.25 -0.02
CA ILE A 53 -23.97 6.99 0.70
C ILE A 53 -23.54 5.83 -0.23
N LEU A 54 -24.12 5.73 -1.42
CA LEU A 54 -23.79 4.66 -2.38
C LEU A 54 -22.35 4.77 -2.88
N VAL A 55 -21.87 6.00 -3.13
CA VAL A 55 -20.49 6.24 -3.58
C VAL A 55 -19.51 5.91 -2.46
N ILE A 56 -19.83 6.32 -1.22
CA ILE A 56 -18.98 6.05 -0.05
C ILE A 56 -18.90 4.55 0.24
N LEU A 57 -20.02 3.83 0.19
CA LEU A 57 -20.02 2.38 0.39
C LEU A 57 -19.28 1.64 -0.73
N GLY A 58 -19.47 2.05 -1.98
CA GLY A 58 -18.72 1.50 -3.12
C GLY A 58 -17.21 1.71 -2.99
N ALA A 59 -16.80 2.91 -2.59
CA ALA A 59 -15.41 3.25 -2.31
C ALA A 59 -14.84 2.46 -1.13
N ALA A 60 -15.58 2.33 -0.03
CA ALA A 60 -15.19 1.53 1.13
C ALA A 60 -14.96 0.06 0.75
N PHE A 61 -15.87 -0.52 -0.02
CA PHE A 61 -15.72 -1.88 -0.52
C PHE A 61 -14.51 -2.02 -1.44
N ALA A 62 -14.31 -1.10 -2.38
CA ALA A 62 -13.17 -1.13 -3.31
C ALA A 62 -11.83 -0.99 -2.58
N ALA A 63 -11.73 -0.09 -1.61
CA ALA A 63 -10.53 0.10 -0.80
C ALA A 63 -10.23 -1.15 0.06
N PHE A 64 -11.26 -1.72 0.68
CA PHE A 64 -11.12 -2.98 1.42
C PHE A 64 -10.67 -4.12 0.51
N ALA A 65 -11.28 -4.27 -0.67
CA ALA A 65 -10.91 -5.28 -1.65
C ALA A 65 -9.45 -5.12 -2.12
N ALA A 66 -8.98 -3.89 -2.32
CA ALA A 66 -7.59 -3.61 -2.66
C ALA A 66 -6.61 -4.01 -1.55
N ILE A 67 -6.96 -3.74 -0.28
CA ILE A 67 -6.15 -4.16 0.88
C ILE A 67 -6.11 -5.68 1.00
N VAL A 68 -7.24 -6.37 0.81
CA VAL A 68 -7.27 -7.84 0.85
C VAL A 68 -6.46 -8.42 -0.32
N ALA A 69 -6.64 -7.86 -1.52
CA ALA A 69 -5.88 -8.27 -2.71
C ALA A 69 -4.38 -8.05 -2.52
N SER A 70 -3.94 -7.01 -1.82
CA SER A 70 -2.51 -6.76 -1.57
C SER A 70 -1.88 -7.89 -0.76
N ALA A 71 -2.54 -8.32 0.32
CA ALA A 71 -2.08 -9.39 1.19
C ALA A 71 -2.03 -10.74 0.45
N ILE A 72 -3.06 -11.03 -0.36
CA ILE A 72 -3.13 -12.25 -1.17
C ILE A 72 -2.04 -12.25 -2.24
N ALA A 73 -1.92 -11.17 -3.01
CA ALA A 73 -0.94 -11.04 -4.07
C ALA A 73 0.49 -11.19 -3.52
N ARG A 74 0.80 -10.51 -2.41
CA ARG A 74 2.10 -10.64 -1.75
C ARG A 74 2.38 -12.09 -1.36
N SER A 75 1.44 -12.74 -0.68
CA SER A 75 1.61 -14.12 -0.22
C SER A 75 1.82 -15.09 -1.38
N HIS A 76 1.05 -14.93 -2.46
CA HIS A 76 1.17 -15.74 -3.67
C HIS A 76 2.55 -15.59 -4.34
N PHE A 77 2.99 -14.35 -4.57
CA PHE A 77 4.26 -14.11 -5.26
C PHE A 77 5.48 -14.46 -4.39
N ILE A 78 5.42 -14.31 -3.06
CA ILE A 78 6.48 -14.77 -2.17
C ILE A 78 6.57 -16.31 -2.19
N ALA A 79 5.45 -17.02 -2.09
CA ALA A 79 5.46 -18.48 -2.17
C ALA A 79 6.07 -18.97 -3.50
N LYS A 80 5.69 -18.33 -4.61
CA LYS A 80 6.23 -18.62 -5.94
C LYS A 80 7.71 -18.24 -6.07
N ALA A 81 8.15 -17.18 -5.40
CA ALA A 81 9.56 -16.78 -5.35
C ALA A 81 10.42 -17.85 -4.68
N ILE A 82 9.90 -18.46 -3.60
CA ILE A 82 10.56 -19.56 -2.88
C ILE A 82 10.58 -20.82 -3.72
N GLU A 83 9.45 -21.19 -4.33
CA GLU A 83 9.36 -22.38 -5.19
C GLU A 83 10.33 -22.32 -6.37
N LEU A 84 10.36 -21.17 -7.06
CA LEU A 84 11.18 -20.98 -8.25
C LEU A 84 12.60 -20.49 -7.96
N GLN A 85 12.92 -20.20 -6.70
CA GLN A 85 14.19 -19.59 -6.26
C GLN A 85 14.54 -18.32 -7.07
N LYS A 86 13.55 -17.44 -7.24
CA LYS A 86 13.64 -16.20 -8.03
C LYS A 86 13.37 -14.99 -7.16
N VAL A 87 14.44 -14.27 -6.80
CA VAL A 87 14.39 -13.06 -5.96
C VAL A 87 13.58 -11.94 -6.63
N GLU A 88 13.54 -11.90 -7.96
CA GLU A 88 12.77 -10.92 -8.73
C GLU A 88 11.27 -10.99 -8.39
N LEU A 89 10.74 -12.18 -8.08
CA LEU A 89 9.34 -12.35 -7.68
C LEU A 89 9.06 -11.79 -6.28
N VAL A 90 10.06 -11.71 -5.40
CA VAL A 90 9.94 -11.04 -4.09
C VAL A 90 9.77 -9.53 -4.29
N GLN A 91 10.53 -8.95 -5.23
CA GLN A 91 10.39 -7.54 -5.59
C GLN A 91 9.02 -7.26 -6.21
N THR A 92 8.55 -8.12 -7.12
CA THR A 92 7.19 -8.02 -7.70
C THR A 92 6.11 -8.10 -6.61
N ALA A 93 6.23 -9.03 -5.67
CA ALA A 93 5.30 -9.16 -4.55
C ALA A 93 5.21 -7.87 -3.73
N MET A 94 6.35 -7.24 -3.46
CA MET A 94 6.44 -6.01 -2.68
C MET A 94 5.85 -4.80 -3.43
N ILE A 95 6.21 -4.62 -4.70
CA ILE A 95 5.70 -3.50 -5.53
C ILE A 95 4.19 -3.64 -5.71
N LEU A 96 3.71 -4.82 -6.09
CA LEU A 96 2.29 -5.05 -6.34
C LEU A 96 1.45 -4.91 -5.08
N GLY A 97 1.91 -5.49 -3.96
CA GLY A 97 1.24 -5.32 -2.67
C GLY A 97 1.18 -3.86 -2.23
N SER A 98 2.27 -3.12 -2.40
CA SER A 98 2.32 -1.70 -2.06
C SER A 98 1.42 -0.85 -2.98
N ALA A 99 1.40 -1.10 -4.28
CA ALA A 99 0.53 -0.41 -5.24
C ALA A 99 -0.96 -0.63 -4.94
N LEU A 100 -1.35 -1.83 -4.50
CA LEU A 100 -2.73 -2.11 -4.07
C LEU A 100 -3.09 -1.40 -2.76
N CYS A 101 -2.14 -1.25 -1.82
CA CYS A 101 -2.34 -0.40 -0.64
C CYS A 101 -2.50 1.07 -1.04
N GLU A 102 -1.72 1.54 -2.01
CA GLU A 102 -1.80 2.89 -2.55
C GLU A 102 -3.14 3.16 -3.25
N ALA A 103 -3.71 2.17 -3.94
CA ALA A 103 -5.04 2.28 -4.52
C ALA A 103 -6.13 2.58 -3.47
N ALA A 104 -6.05 1.98 -2.27
CA ALA A 104 -6.97 2.29 -1.18
C ALA A 104 -6.89 3.77 -0.74
N SER A 105 -5.68 4.32 -0.67
CA SER A 105 -5.46 5.73 -0.36
C SER A 105 -5.94 6.66 -1.46
N LEU A 106 -5.72 6.31 -2.74
CA LEU A 106 -6.22 7.06 -3.88
C LEU A 106 -7.75 7.08 -3.93
N ILE A 107 -8.42 6.01 -3.51
CA ILE A 107 -9.88 5.99 -3.34
C ILE A 107 -10.32 7.02 -2.28
N GLY A 108 -9.56 7.17 -1.19
CA GLY A 108 -9.77 8.26 -0.23
C GLY A 108 -9.64 9.64 -0.86
N VAL A 109 -8.55 9.87 -1.58
CA VAL A 109 -8.32 11.13 -2.31
C VAL A 109 -9.44 11.40 -3.31
N PHE A 110 -9.91 10.38 -4.02
CA PHE A 110 -11.06 10.47 -4.93
C PHE A 110 -12.32 10.92 -4.18
N LEU A 111 -12.62 10.33 -3.02
CA LEU A 111 -13.77 10.76 -2.19
C LEU A 111 -13.63 12.21 -1.70
N ALA A 112 -12.40 12.66 -1.40
CA ALA A 112 -12.14 14.04 -1.03
C ALA A 112 -12.47 15.01 -2.17
N PHE A 113 -12.14 14.66 -3.41
CA PHE A 113 -12.34 15.52 -4.57
C PHE A 113 -13.75 15.47 -5.17
N VAL A 114 -14.38 14.30 -5.18
CA VAL A 114 -15.65 14.07 -5.91
C VAL A 114 -16.87 14.17 -5.00
N ALA A 115 -16.78 13.69 -3.76
CA ALA A 115 -17.90 13.63 -2.83
C ALA A 115 -17.75 14.61 -1.65
N ASP A 116 -16.71 15.46 -1.67
CA ASP A 116 -16.33 16.37 -0.56
C ASP A 116 -16.35 15.66 0.80
N TYR A 117 -15.92 14.40 0.81
CA TYR A 117 -16.13 13.51 1.94
C TYR A 117 -15.16 13.83 3.09
N PRO A 118 -15.63 14.24 4.28
CA PRO A 118 -14.75 14.72 5.35
C PRO A 118 -13.89 13.61 5.97
N TYR A 119 -14.30 12.34 5.89
CA TYR A 119 -13.56 11.20 6.44
C TYR A 119 -12.68 10.49 5.40
N TRP A 120 -12.32 11.17 4.31
CA TRP A 120 -11.41 10.65 3.28
C TRP A 120 -10.07 10.16 3.86
N TRP A 121 -9.58 10.81 4.93
CA TRP A 121 -8.31 10.49 5.58
C TRP A 121 -8.29 9.09 6.19
N VAL A 122 -9.45 8.49 6.49
CA VAL A 122 -9.55 7.11 7.00
C VAL A 122 -9.02 6.12 5.97
N PHE A 123 -9.31 6.36 4.69
CA PHE A 123 -8.83 5.53 3.58
C PHE A 123 -7.33 5.70 3.38
N LEU A 124 -6.83 6.93 3.49
CA LEU A 124 -5.39 7.22 3.46
C LEU A 124 -4.66 6.50 4.61
N ALA A 125 -5.22 6.55 5.82
CA ALA A 125 -4.67 5.86 6.99
C ALA A 125 -4.70 4.34 6.81
N ALA A 126 -5.79 3.78 6.29
CA ALA A 126 -5.91 2.34 6.04
C ALA A 126 -4.91 1.84 4.98
N GLY A 127 -4.73 2.58 3.89
CA GLY A 127 -3.73 2.28 2.86
C GLY A 127 -2.31 2.39 3.40
N ALA A 128 -2.00 3.47 4.14
CA ALA A 128 -0.69 3.65 4.77
C ALA A 128 -0.36 2.55 5.79
N LEU A 129 -1.30 2.20 6.68
CA LEU A 129 -1.12 1.12 7.65
C LEU A 129 -0.89 -0.24 6.96
N SER A 130 -1.67 -0.54 5.91
CA SER A 130 -1.46 -1.76 5.11
C SER A 130 -0.10 -1.76 4.42
N MET A 131 0.36 -0.61 3.91
CA MET A 131 1.68 -0.48 3.29
C MET A 131 2.83 -0.67 4.29
N LEU A 132 2.65 -0.24 5.55
CA LEU A 132 3.62 -0.52 6.61
C LEU A 132 3.73 -2.02 6.90
N MET A 133 2.63 -2.76 6.86
CA MET A 133 2.67 -4.22 6.96
C MET A 133 3.42 -4.88 5.80
N HIS A 134 3.56 -4.18 4.66
CA HIS A 134 4.29 -4.60 3.46
C HIS A 134 5.80 -4.34 3.49
N MET A 135 6.36 -3.89 4.63
CA MET A 135 7.79 -3.64 4.78
C MET A 135 8.65 -4.82 4.27
N PRO A 136 9.67 -4.57 3.42
CA PRO A 136 10.53 -5.62 2.90
C PRO A 136 11.40 -6.21 4.03
N ARG A 137 11.51 -7.54 4.05
CA ARG A 137 12.26 -8.29 5.06
C ARG A 137 13.37 -9.08 4.39
N ARG A 138 14.57 -9.06 4.97
CA ARG A 138 15.72 -9.86 4.51
C ARG A 138 15.40 -11.35 4.40
N ALA A 139 14.66 -11.86 5.39
CA ALA A 139 14.25 -13.26 5.44
C ALA A 139 13.55 -13.75 4.15
N SER A 140 12.78 -12.90 3.47
CA SER A 140 12.08 -13.26 2.22
C SER A 140 13.03 -13.40 1.03
N ILE A 141 14.16 -12.67 1.04
CA ILE A 141 15.20 -12.78 0.01
C ILE A 141 16.05 -14.03 0.28
N ASP A 142 16.39 -14.26 1.54
CA ASP A 142 17.17 -15.43 1.95
C ASP A 142 16.41 -16.72 1.62
N SER A 143 15.13 -16.82 1.97
CA SER A 143 14.30 -18.00 1.64
C SER A 143 14.10 -18.24 0.13
N ALA A 144 14.18 -17.18 -0.68
CA ALA A 144 14.09 -17.29 -2.14
C ALA A 144 15.45 -17.58 -2.80
N THR A 145 16.54 -17.54 -2.02
CA THR A 145 17.92 -17.81 -2.49
C THR A 145 18.44 -19.17 -2.01
N TYR A 146 17.99 -19.60 -0.83
CA TYR A 146 18.37 -20.86 -0.22
C TYR A 146 17.22 -21.86 -0.31
N ARG A 147 17.49 -23.02 -0.91
CA ARG A 147 16.67 -24.21 -0.72
C ARG A 147 17.15 -24.85 0.58
N ILE A 148 16.33 -24.85 1.62
CA ILE A 148 16.55 -25.74 2.76
C ILE A 148 16.17 -27.12 2.23
N GLU A 149 17.18 -27.92 1.86
CA GLU A 149 16.97 -29.35 1.65
C GLU A 149 16.72 -29.97 3.03
N GLU A 150 15.46 -30.33 3.32
CA GLU A 150 15.12 -31.27 4.39
C GLU A 150 15.36 -32.70 3.93
#